data_AF-A0A3M5X0M3-F1
#
_entry.id   AF-A0A3M5X0M3-F1
#
_cell.length_a   1.000
_cell.length_b   1.000
_cell.length_c   1.000
_cell.angle_alpha   90.00
_cell.angle_beta   90.00
_cell.angle_gamma   90.00
#
_symmetry.space_group_name_H-M   'P 1'
#
loop_
_entity.id
_entity.type
_entity.pdbx_description
1 polymer ?
#
loop_
_entity_poly.entity_id
_entity_poly.type
_entity_poly.pdbx_seq_one_letter_code
_entity_poly.pdbx_strand_id
1 'polypeptide(L)'
;FFGMKAHIGVDAESGLVHSLVGTAANVADVTQVDQLLHGEETYVSGDAGYTGVDKRAEHQDRQMIWSIAARPSRYKKHGEKSLIARVYRKIEFTKAQLRAKVEHPFRVIKRQFG
;
A
#
# COMPACT_ATOMS: atom_id res chain seq x y z
N PHE A 1 -2.81 -22.08 9.32
CA PHE A 1 -1.62 -21.32 8.90
C PHE A 1 -0.98 -20.72 10.14
N PHE A 2 0.23 -21.13 10.50
CA PHE A 2 1.01 -20.48 11.56
C PHE A 2 1.87 -19.40 10.92
N GLY A 3 1.76 -18.16 11.40
CA GLY A 3 2.54 -17.03 10.89
C GLY A 3 1.98 -15.70 11.35
N MET A 4 2.85 -14.71 11.46
CA MET A 4 2.53 -13.32 11.76
C MET A 4 2.87 -12.47 10.53
N LYS A 5 2.16 -11.37 10.33
CA LYS A 5 2.55 -10.31 9.40
C LYS A 5 2.50 -8.95 10.09
N ALA A 6 3.40 -8.08 9.65
CA ALA A 6 3.46 -6.69 10.06
C ALA A 6 2.84 -5.79 8.98
N HIS A 7 2.02 -4.84 9.40
CA HIS A 7 1.51 -3.74 8.61
C HIS A 7 2.24 -2.48 9.10
N ILE A 8 2.84 -1.71 8.20
CA ILE A 8 3.71 -0.59 8.57
C ILE A 8 3.25 0.68 7.85
N GLY A 9 3.03 1.75 8.62
CA GLY A 9 2.80 3.10 8.13
C GLY A 9 4.14 3.85 8.05
N VAL A 10 4.40 4.46 6.89
CA VAL A 10 5.62 5.24 6.64
C VAL A 10 5.24 6.58 6.05
N ASP A 11 5.87 7.63 6.55
CA ASP A 11 5.68 8.98 6.04
C ASP A 11 6.25 9.07 4.60
N ALA A 12 5.40 9.56 3.70
CA ALA A 12 5.68 9.58 2.27
C ALA A 12 6.82 10.52 1.91
N GLU A 13 7.15 11.51 2.73
CA GLU A 13 8.21 12.49 2.48
C GLU A 13 9.54 12.06 3.12
N SER A 14 9.57 11.92 4.44
CA SER A 14 10.75 11.58 5.23
C SER A 14 11.17 10.10 5.13
N GLY A 15 10.22 9.20 4.87
CA GLY A 15 10.46 7.75 4.93
C GLY A 15 10.55 7.20 6.35
N LEU A 16 10.18 7.97 7.37
CA LEU A 16 10.13 7.52 8.76
C LEU A 16 8.94 6.61 9.00
N VAL A 17 9.17 5.51 9.72
CA VAL A 17 8.09 4.65 10.23
C VAL A 17 7.36 5.39 11.33
N HIS A 18 6.04 5.48 11.22
CA HIS A 18 5.20 6.11 12.24
C HIS A 18 4.20 5.14 12.89
N SER A 19 3.84 4.05 12.21
CA SER A 19 2.89 3.05 12.73
C SER A 19 3.35 1.64 12.41
N LEU A 20 3.11 0.68 13.32
CA LEU A 20 3.31 -0.75 13.09
C LEU A 20 2.22 -1.55 13.79
N VAL A 21 1.60 -2.48 13.05
CA VAL A 21 0.59 -3.40 13.57
C VAL A 21 0.98 -4.83 13.23
N GLY A 22 1.12 -5.68 14.24
CA GLY A 22 1.34 -7.11 14.08
C GLY A 22 0.02 -7.89 14.12
N THR A 23 -0.22 -8.77 13.15
CA THR A 23 -1.43 -9.62 13.12
C THR A 23 -1.09 -11.05 12.73
N ALA A 24 -2.01 -11.98 13.00
CA ALA A 24 -1.93 -13.32 12.42
C ALA A 24 -2.00 -13.24 10.87
N ALA A 25 -1.31 -14.16 10.19
CA ALA A 25 -1.15 -14.13 8.74
C ALA A 25 -2.48 -14.20 7.95
N ASN A 26 -3.56 -14.71 8.56
CA ASN A 26 -4.89 -14.82 7.96
C ASN A 26 -5.73 -13.52 8.01
N VAL A 27 -5.33 -12.51 8.80
CA VAL A 27 -6.06 -11.24 8.90
C VAL A 27 -5.94 -10.48 7.57
N ALA A 28 -7.02 -9.96 6.99
CA ALA A 28 -6.93 -9.27 5.71
C ALA A 28 -6.25 -7.89 5.85
N ASP A 29 -5.31 -7.55 4.96
CA ASP A 29 -4.48 -6.33 5.08
C ASP A 29 -5.33 -5.06 5.10
N VAL A 30 -6.38 -5.02 4.26
CA VAL A 30 -7.34 -3.92 4.17
C VAL A 30 -8.04 -3.58 5.49
N THR A 31 -8.07 -4.51 6.46
CA THR A 31 -8.69 -4.32 7.78
C THR A 31 -7.83 -3.53 8.75
N GLN A 32 -6.54 -3.40 8.47
CA GLN A 32 -5.57 -2.81 9.40
C GLN A 32 -5.22 -1.36 9.06
N VAL A 33 -5.74 -0.82 7.94
CA VAL A 33 -5.40 0.53 7.47
C VAL A 33 -5.77 1.60 8.47
N ASP A 34 -6.93 1.49 9.13
CA ASP A 34 -7.37 2.46 10.13
C ASP A 34 -6.34 2.67 11.25
N GLN A 35 -5.69 1.58 11.66
CA GLN A 35 -4.66 1.57 12.70
C GLN A 35 -3.30 2.12 12.23
N LEU A 36 -3.10 2.27 10.92
CA LEU A 36 -1.88 2.82 10.35
C LEU A 36 -1.95 4.33 10.18
N LEU A 37 -3.15 4.92 10.20
CA LEU A 37 -3.38 6.32 9.88
C LEU A 37 -3.63 7.15 11.14
N HIS A 38 -3.32 8.43 11.08
CA HIS A 38 -3.43 9.38 12.18
C HIS A 38 -4.59 10.38 12.01
N GLY A 39 -5.21 10.43 10.82
CA GLY A 39 -6.39 11.25 10.53
C GLY A 39 -6.08 12.57 9.82
N GLU A 40 -4.82 12.96 9.72
CA GLU A 40 -4.37 14.17 9.01
C GLU A 40 -3.90 13.87 7.57
N GLU A 41 -3.92 12.60 7.16
CA GLU A 41 -3.47 12.21 5.83
C GLU A 41 -4.41 12.75 4.74
N THR A 42 -3.81 13.41 3.74
CA THR A 42 -4.52 13.86 2.53
C THR A 42 -4.30 12.90 1.35
N TYR A 43 -3.32 12.01 1.47
CA TYR A 43 -2.95 11.04 0.44
C TYR A 43 -2.36 9.78 1.08
N VAL A 44 -2.86 8.61 0.67
CA VAL A 44 -2.36 7.31 1.10
C VAL A 44 -2.00 6.48 -0.12
N SER A 45 -0.82 5.87 -0.12
CA SER A 45 -0.38 4.94 -1.17
C SER A 45 -0.21 3.54 -0.59
N GLY A 46 -0.79 2.53 -1.24
CA GLY A 46 -0.79 1.16 -0.75
C GLY A 46 -0.63 0.12 -1.86
N ASP A 47 -0.27 -1.10 -1.49
CA ASP A 47 -0.21 -2.22 -2.42
C ASP A 47 -1.60 -2.77 -2.79
N ALA A 48 -1.64 -3.69 -3.76
CA ALA A 48 -2.89 -4.24 -4.28
C ALA A 48 -3.69 -5.08 -3.26
N GLY A 49 -3.09 -5.48 -2.13
CA GLY A 49 -3.77 -6.12 -0.99
C GLY A 49 -4.73 -5.18 -0.26
N TYR A 50 -4.53 -3.87 -0.39
CA TYR A 50 -5.41 -2.83 0.16
C TYR A 50 -6.51 -2.39 -0.81
N THR A 51 -6.76 -3.15 -1.88
CA THR A 51 -7.83 -2.82 -2.84
C THR A 51 -9.20 -2.76 -2.15
N GLY A 52 -9.93 -1.66 -2.34
CA GLY A 52 -11.27 -1.46 -1.78
C GLY A 52 -11.29 -0.83 -0.39
N VAL A 53 -10.15 -0.39 0.13
CA VAL A 53 -10.03 0.34 1.40
C VAL A 53 -10.95 1.57 1.44
N ASP A 54 -11.06 2.29 0.34
CA ASP A 54 -11.88 3.48 0.15
C ASP A 54 -13.37 3.25 0.42
N LYS A 55 -13.83 2.00 0.32
CA LYS A 55 -15.24 1.63 0.47
C LYS A 55 -15.60 1.13 1.86
N ARG A 56 -14.62 0.96 2.74
CA ARG A 56 -14.84 0.40 4.08
C ARG A 56 -15.47 1.44 5.00
N ALA A 57 -16.30 0.98 5.94
CA ALA A 57 -17.12 1.86 6.78
C ALA A 57 -16.28 2.85 7.59
N GLU A 58 -15.15 2.41 8.13
CA GLU A 58 -14.18 3.24 8.88
C GLU A 58 -13.50 4.35 8.04
N HIS A 59 -13.72 4.37 6.73
CA HIS A 59 -13.06 5.26 5.79
C HIS A 59 -14.03 6.13 4.99
N GLN A 60 -15.35 5.98 5.20
CA GLN A 60 -16.38 6.70 4.43
C GLN A 60 -16.31 8.22 4.63
N ASP A 61 -15.97 8.67 5.84
CA ASP A 61 -15.90 10.09 6.18
C ASP A 61 -14.53 10.71 5.90
N ARG A 62 -13.56 9.93 5.42
CA ARG A 62 -12.19 10.41 5.17
C ARG A 62 -12.09 11.09 3.81
N GLN A 63 -11.81 12.40 3.82
CA GLN A 63 -11.60 13.18 2.61
C GLN A 63 -10.14 13.15 2.16
N MET A 64 -9.71 12.04 1.55
CA MET A 64 -8.33 11.89 1.08
C MET A 64 -8.20 11.02 -0.18
N ILE A 65 -7.04 11.09 -0.81
CA ILE A 65 -6.74 10.36 -2.03
C ILE A 65 -6.19 8.97 -1.68
N TRP A 66 -6.93 7.93 -2.09
CA TRP A 66 -6.49 6.54 -2.01
C TRP A 66 -5.78 6.10 -3.30
N SER A 67 -4.46 5.97 -3.23
CA SER A 67 -3.60 5.55 -4.34
C SER A 67 -3.16 4.10 -4.19
N ILE A 68 -4.09 3.19 -4.48
CA ILE A 68 -3.82 1.75 -4.39
C ILE A 68 -3.23 1.23 -5.71
N ALA A 69 -2.20 0.38 -5.60
CA ALA A 69 -1.56 -0.24 -6.74
C ALA A 69 -2.56 -1.10 -7.54
N ALA A 70 -2.59 -0.91 -8.85
CA ALA A 70 -3.48 -1.65 -9.72
C ALA A 70 -2.91 -3.04 -10.06
N ARG A 71 -3.78 -4.05 -10.14
CA ARG A 71 -3.36 -5.38 -10.61
C ARG A 71 -3.01 -5.36 -12.10
N PRO A 72 -1.99 -6.12 -12.54
CA PRO A 72 -1.58 -6.13 -13.95
C PRO A 72 -2.66 -6.48 -14.96
N SER A 73 -3.64 -7.29 -14.56
CA SER A 73 -4.77 -7.68 -15.40
C SER A 73 -5.66 -6.52 -15.84
N ARG A 74 -5.67 -5.39 -15.10
CA ARG A 74 -6.55 -4.25 -15.38
C ARG A 74 -6.23 -3.54 -16.70
N TYR A 75 -4.94 -3.47 -17.06
CA TYR A 75 -4.47 -2.75 -18.25
C TYR A 75 -4.08 -3.65 -19.42
N LYS A 76 -4.08 -4.98 -19.25
CA LYS A 76 -3.90 -5.93 -20.37
C LYS A 76 -4.90 -5.72 -21.52
N LYS A 77 -6.06 -5.11 -21.22
CA LYS A 77 -7.10 -4.79 -22.20
C LYS A 77 -6.68 -3.78 -23.28
N HIS A 78 -5.64 -2.97 -23.05
CA HIS A 78 -5.28 -1.88 -23.95
C HIS A 78 -4.16 -2.19 -24.94
N GLY A 79 -3.71 -3.46 -25.06
CA GLY A 79 -2.58 -3.83 -25.91
C GLY A 79 -1.25 -3.29 -25.36
N GLU A 80 -0.23 -4.14 -25.27
CA GLU A 80 0.99 -3.85 -24.52
C GLU A 80 1.79 -2.63 -25.03
N LYS A 81 1.68 -2.32 -26.33
CA LYS A 81 2.40 -1.22 -26.98
C LYS A 81 1.61 0.08 -27.07
N SER A 82 0.38 0.14 -26.56
CA SER A 82 -0.42 1.37 -26.64
C SER A 82 0.14 2.48 -25.75
N LEU A 83 -0.11 3.74 -26.15
CA LEU A 83 0.22 4.91 -25.34
C LEU A 83 -0.44 4.85 -23.96
N ILE A 84 -1.69 4.38 -23.92
CA ILE A 84 -2.45 4.17 -22.68
C ILE A 84 -1.70 3.22 -21.74
N ALA A 85 -1.27 2.05 -22.23
CA ALA A 85 -0.52 1.08 -21.42
C ALA A 85 0.83 1.62 -20.92
N ARG A 86 1.48 2.51 -21.68
CA ARG A 86 2.73 3.18 -21.25
C ARG A 86 2.47 4.17 -20.11
N VAL A 87 1.41 4.97 -20.20
CA VAL A 87 1.04 5.92 -19.14
C VAL A 87 0.68 5.19 -17.85
N TYR A 88 -0.14 4.13 -17.92
CA TYR A 88 -0.46 3.32 -16.74
C TYR A 88 0.78 2.72 -16.07
N ARG A 89 1.73 2.17 -16.86
CA ARG A 89 2.99 1.66 -16.31
C ARG A 89 3.80 2.74 -15.60
N LYS A 90 3.83 3.98 -16.14
CA LYS A 90 4.52 5.10 -15.51
C LYS A 90 3.90 5.44 -14.15
N ILE A 91 2.57 5.48 -14.07
CA ILE A 91 1.83 5.74 -12.83
C ILE A 91 2.13 4.65 -11.79
N GLU A 92 2.01 3.38 -12.16
CA GLU A 92 2.26 2.27 -11.23
C GLU A 92 3.73 2.18 -10.82
N PHE A 93 4.67 2.57 -11.70
CA PHE A 93 6.08 2.70 -11.35
C PHE A 93 6.30 3.76 -10.27
N THR A 94 5.69 4.95 -10.42
CA THR A 94 5.78 6.00 -9.40
C THR A 94 5.19 5.55 -8.06
N LYS A 95 4.04 4.85 -8.06
CA LYS A 95 3.47 4.24 -6.83
C LYS A 95 4.44 3.24 -6.19
N ALA A 96 5.09 2.41 -7.00
CA ALA A 96 6.08 1.44 -6.52
C ALA A 96 7.33 2.11 -5.92
N GLN A 97 7.79 3.23 -6.49
CA GLN A 97 8.88 4.02 -5.92
C GLN A 97 8.51 4.57 -4.54
N LEU A 98 7.28 5.07 -4.37
CA LEU A 98 6.81 5.53 -3.07
C LEU A 98 6.73 4.36 -2.07
N ARG A 99 6.20 3.20 -2.50
CA ARG A 99 6.14 1.98 -1.71
C ARG A 99 7.53 1.47 -1.29
N ALA A 100 8.57 1.73 -2.06
CA ALA A 100 9.93 1.32 -1.69
C ALA A 100 10.39 1.91 -0.34
N LYS A 101 9.80 3.04 0.11
CA LYS A 101 10.07 3.60 1.46
C LYS A 101 9.67 2.63 2.58
N VAL A 102 8.52 1.97 2.46
CA VAL A 102 8.11 0.93 3.45
C VAL A 102 8.92 -0.36 3.32
N GLU A 103 9.58 -0.61 2.19
CA GLU A 103 10.45 -1.79 2.05
C GLU A 103 11.74 -1.67 2.88
N HIS A 104 12.17 -0.45 3.26
CA HIS A 104 13.35 -0.24 4.10
C HIS A 104 13.26 -0.93 5.48
N PRO A 105 12.23 -0.68 6.32
CA PRO A 105 12.10 -1.37 7.60
C PRO A 105 11.96 -2.89 7.44
N PHE A 106 11.24 -3.38 6.42
CA PHE A 106 11.18 -4.81 6.12
C PHE A 106 12.55 -5.39 5.79
N ARG A 107 13.36 -4.69 5.01
CA ARG A 107 14.74 -5.11 4.68
C ARG A 107 15.58 -5.21 5.95
N VAL A 108 15.46 -4.27 6.88
CA VAL A 108 16.21 -4.31 8.16
C VAL A 108 15.78 -5.54 8.96
N ILE A 109 14.48 -5.72 9.20
CA ILE A 109 13.93 -6.84 9.98
C ILE A 109 14.33 -8.18 9.36
N LYS A 110 14.09 -8.37 8.06
CA LYS A 110 14.42 -9.63 7.37
C LYS A 110 15.92 -9.93 7.36
N ARG A 111 16.77 -8.92 7.22
CA ARG A 111 18.23 -9.14 7.28
C ARG A 111 18.72 -9.48 8.68
N GLN A 112 18.08 -8.97 9.72
CA GLN A 112 18.47 -9.22 11.10
C GLN A 112 17.90 -10.54 11.65
N PHE A 113 16.69 -10.91 11.22
CA PHE A 113 15.93 -12.00 11.85
C PHE A 113 15.51 -13.13 10.90
N GLY A 114 15.70 -12.99 9.58
CA GLY A 114 15.31 -13.98 8.56
C GLY A 114 14.04 -13.61 7.80
#